data_AF-A0A1Y5F959-F1
#
_entry.id   AF-A0A1Y5F959-F1
#
_cell.length_a   1.000
_cell.length_b   1.000
_cell.length_c   1.000
_cell.angle_alpha   90.00
_cell.angle_beta   90.00
_cell.angle_gamma   90.00
#
_symmetry.space_group_name_H-M   'P 1'
#
loop_
_entity.id
_entity.type
_entity.pdbx_description
1 polymer ?
#
loop_
_entity_poly.entity_id
_entity_poly.type
_entity_poly.pdbx_seq_one_letter_code
_entity_poly.pdbx_strand_id
1 'polypeptide(L)' 'MRIMVKISKHDNLLDTINKAITSGNYIYTGHAEQRLQQREITRQEVKQILSTGHHEKRKDTFDEEYNEWNY' A
#
# COMPACT_ATOMS: atom_id res chain seq x y z
N MET A 1 27.49 19.82 -2.47
CA MET A 1 27.43 18.81 -1.39
C MET A 1 25.96 18.50 -1.13
N ARG A 2 25.49 17.28 -1.40
CA ARG A 2 24.06 16.91 -1.28
C ARG A 2 23.85 16.34 0.13
N ILE A 3 23.12 17.05 1.00
CA ILE A 3 22.79 16.55 2.34
C ILE A 3 21.73 15.45 2.15
N MET A 4 22.12 14.19 2.33
CA MET A 4 21.17 13.08 2.41
C MET A 4 20.49 13.13 3.78
N VAL A 5 19.27 13.65 3.83
CA VAL A 5 18.41 13.51 5.01
C VAL A 5 17.99 12.05 5.08
N LYS A 6 18.59 11.28 5.99
CA LYS A 6 18.18 9.91 6.27
C LYS A 6 16.82 9.98 6.95
N ILE A 7 15.75 9.70 6.19
CA ILE A 7 14.39 9.64 6.74
C ILE A 7 14.39 8.55 7.81
N SER A 8 14.12 8.93 9.06
CA SER A 8 13.95 7.97 10.14
C SER A 8 12.73 7.12 9.82
N LYS A 9 12.91 5.79 9.83
CA LYS A 9 11.76 4.88 9.73
C LYS A 9 10.82 5.18 10.89
N HIS A 10 9.51 5.14 10.63
CA HIS A 10 8.54 5.33 11.71
C HIS A 10 8.67 4.15 12.68
N ASP A 11 8.93 4.45 13.96
CA ASP A 11 8.96 3.43 15.00
C ASP A 11 7.60 2.75 15.09
N ASN A 12 7.61 1.42 15.16
CA ASN A 12 6.41 0.58 15.30
C ASN A 12 5.34 0.79 14.21
N LEU A 13 5.75 1.08 12.96
CA LEU A 13 4.84 1.30 11.83
C LEU A 13 3.74 0.23 11.70
N LEU A 14 4.08 -1.06 11.85
CA LEU A 14 3.10 -2.15 11.76
C LEU A 14 2.03 -2.09 12.88
N ASP A 15 2.42 -1.68 14.09
CA ASP A 15 1.47 -1.48 15.19
C ASP A 15 0.54 -0.29 14.91
N THR A 16 1.07 0.80 14.36
CA THR A 16 0.26 1.95 13.92
C THR A 16 -0.75 1.55 12.83
N ILE A 17 -0.31 0.79 11.83
CA ILE A 17 -1.17 0.28 10.75
C ILE A 17 -2.26 -0.62 11.33
N ASN A 18 -1.91 -1.57 12.20
CA ASN A 18 -2.88 -2.46 12.82
C ASN A 18 -3.93 -1.68 13.64
N LYS A 19 -3.50 -0.71 14.44
CA LYS A 19 -4.43 0.17 15.19
C LYS A 19 -5.37 0.93 14.26
N ALA A 20 -4.86 1.48 13.15
CA ALA A 20 -5.69 2.18 12.17
C ALA A 20 -6.72 1.23 11.54
N ILE A 21 -6.32 0.03 11.13
CA ILE A 21 -7.21 -0.98 10.54
C ILE A 21 -8.31 -1.41 11.52
N THR A 22 -7.95 -1.73 12.76
CA THR A 22 -8.90 -2.19 13.79
C THR A 22 -9.87 -1.09 14.23
N SER A 23 -9.40 0.15 14.34
CA SER A 23 -10.25 1.30 14.72
C SER A 23 -11.09 1.86 13.57
N GLY A 24 -10.83 1.45 12.32
CA GLY A 24 -11.46 2.04 11.14
C GLY A 24 -10.91 3.43 10.80
N ASN A 25 -9.82 3.87 11.42
CA ASN A 25 -9.23 5.20 11.22
C ASN A 25 -8.32 5.25 9.97
N TYR A 26 -8.92 5.07 8.79
CA TYR A 26 -8.26 5.19 7.49
C TYR A 26 -9.30 5.51 6.41
N ILE A 27 -8.83 6.02 5.27
CA ILE A 27 -9.68 6.36 4.12
C ILE A 27 -9.10 5.70 2.88
N TYR A 28 -9.98 5.11 2.06
CA TYR A 28 -9.66 4.77 0.69
C TYR A 28 -9.95 5.99 -0.20
N THR A 29 -8.93 6.49 -0.88
CA THR A 29 -9.10 7.58 -1.84
C THR A 29 -9.72 7.06 -3.13
N GLY A 30 -10.27 7.95 -3.96
CA GLY A 30 -10.80 7.55 -5.28
C GLY A 30 -9.75 6.86 -6.15
N HIS A 31 -8.49 7.31 -6.08
CA HIS A 31 -7.38 6.63 -6.74
C HIS A 31 -7.15 5.22 -6.19
N ALA A 32 -7.18 5.03 -4.87
CA ALA A 32 -7.05 3.69 -4.28
C ALA A 32 -8.17 2.75 -4.74
N GLU A 33 -9.41 3.23 -4.82
CA GLU A 33 -10.55 2.45 -5.35
C GLU A 33 -10.36 2.04 -6.81
N GLN A 34 -9.85 2.93 -7.65
CA GLN A 34 -9.53 2.60 -9.04
C GLN A 34 -8.45 1.51 -9.11
N ARG A 35 -7.37 1.63 -8.31
CA ARG A 35 -6.31 0.60 -8.27
C ARG A 35 -6.83 -0.75 -7.80
N LEU A 36 -7.81 -0.79 -6.89
CA LEU A 36 -8.44 -2.05 -6.47
C LEU A 36 -9.12 -2.75 -7.66
N GLN A 37 -9.87 -1.99 -8.46
CA GLN A 37 -10.59 -2.51 -9.63
C GLN A 37 -9.63 -2.98 -10.72
N GLN A 38 -8.64 -2.15 -11.08
CA GLN A 38 -7.66 -2.46 -12.13
C GLN A 38 -6.84 -3.72 -11.81
N ARG A 39 -6.53 -3.93 -10.52
CA ARG A 39 -5.72 -5.07 -10.06
C ARG A 39 -6.56 -6.27 -9.61
N GLU A 40 -7.88 -6.19 -9.71
CA GLU A 40 -8.82 -7.21 -9.24
C GLU A 40 -8.58 -7.64 -7.77
N ILE A 41 -8.23 -6.68 -6.91
CA ILE A 41 -7.97 -6.90 -5.48
C ILE A 41 -9.06 -6.28 -4.62
N THR A 42 -9.36 -6.91 -3.49
CA THR A 42 -10.36 -6.44 -2.54
C THR A 42 -9.73 -5.61 -1.41
N ARG A 43 -10.54 -4.73 -0.80
CA ARG A 43 -10.13 -4.01 0.42
C ARG A 43 -9.75 -4.95 1.56
N GLN A 44 -10.31 -6.17 1.59
CA GLN A 44 -10.02 -7.14 2.64
C GLN A 44 -8.63 -7.76 2.46
N GLU A 45 -8.26 -8.10 1.23
CA GLU A 45 -6.91 -8.58 0.90
C GLU A 45 -5.86 -7.52 1.23
N VAL A 46 -6.11 -6.26 0.89
CA VAL A 46 -5.22 -5.14 1.25
C VAL A 46 -5.02 -5.06 2.76
N LYS A 47 -6.10 -5.15 3.56
CA LYS A 47 -6.00 -5.14 5.04
C LYS A 47 -5.22 -6.32 5.57
N GLN A 48 -5.41 -7.52 5.02
CA GLN A 48 -4.69 -8.72 5.42
C GLN A 48 -3.19 -8.61 5.15
N ILE A 49 -2.80 -8.06 4.01
CA ILE A 49 -1.39 -7.82 3.67
C ILE A 49 -0.79 -6.78 4.62
N LEU A 50 -1.50 -5.66 4.84
CA LEU A 50 -1.06 -4.59 5.73
C LEU A 50 -0.91 -5.04 7.19
N SER A 51 -1.76 -5.96 7.67
CA SER A 51 -1.69 -6.46 9.05
C SER A 51 -0.57 -7.49 9.26
N THR A 52 -0.24 -8.28 8.24
CA THR A 52 0.79 -9.31 8.31
C THR A 52 2.20 -8.77 8.07
N GLY A 53 2.32 -7.60 7.43
CA GLY A 53 3.61 -6.99 7.10
C GLY A 53 4.40 -7.78 6.06
N HIS A 54 3.76 -8.72 5.35
CA HIS A 54 4.41 -9.53 4.33
C HIS A 54 4.49 -8.75 3.02
N HIS A 55 5.71 -8.54 2.52
CA HIS A 55 5.93 -7.94 1.21
C HIS A 55 6.00 -9.06 0.17
N GLU A 56 5.08 -9.06 -0.80
CA GLU A 56 5.18 -9.96 -1.94
C GLU A 56 6.41 -9.62 -2.80
N LYS A 57 6.89 -10.59 -3.58
CA LYS A 57 7.92 -10.31 -4.59
C LYS A 57 7.41 -9.25 -5.58
N ARG A 58 8.32 -8.39 -6.03
CA ARG A 58 8.10 -7.35 -7.05
C ARG A 58 7.41 -7.96 -8.28
N LYS A 59 6.22 -7.46 -8.61
CA LYS A 59 5.41 -7.90 -9.78
C LYS A 59 5.22 -6.74 -10.74
N ASP A 60 6.28 -5.98 -10.99
CA ASP A 60 6.18 -4.81 -11.84
C ASP A 60 5.78 -5.23 -13.26
N THR A 61 4.58 -4.85 -13.70
CA THR A 61 4.11 -5.10 -15.06
C THR A 61 3.54 -3.81 -15.62
N PHE A 62 3.80 -3.58 -16.91
CA PHE A 62 3.12 -2.50 -17.62
C PHE A 62 1.72 -2.98 -17.98
N ASP A 63 0.73 -2.16 -17.65
CA ASP A 63 -0.66 -2.37 -17.94
C ASP A 63 -1.04 -1.58 -19.20
N GLU A 64 -1.28 -2.28 -20.31
CA GLU A 64 -1.62 -1.65 -21.58
C GLU A 64 -3.05 -1.09 -21.59
N GLU A 65 -3.96 -1.65 -20.79
CA GLU A 65 -5.35 -1.20 -20.70
C GLU A 65 -5.42 0.19 -20.04
N TYR A 66 -4.63 0.39 -19.00
CA TYR A 66 -4.57 1.65 -18.25
C TYR A 66 -3.37 2.54 -18.62
N ASN A 67 -2.50 2.08 -19.53
CA ASN A 67 -1.28 2.74 -19.97
C ASN A 67 -0.39 3.20 -18.79
N GLU A 68 -0.26 2.34 -17.78
CA GLU A 68 0.42 2.65 -16.53
C GLU A 68 1.23 1.47 -15.98
N TRP A 69 2.15 1.74 -15.05
CA TRP A 69 2.91 0.69 -14.37
C TRP A 69 2.17 0.18 -13.12
N ASN A 70 1.97 -1.13 -13.07
CA ASN A 70 1.63 -1.85 -11.85
C ASN A 70 2.92 -2.17 -11.12
N TYR A 71 3.14 -1.58 -9.93
CA TYR A 71 4.23 -1.91 -8.98
C TYR A 71 3.74 -2.79 -7.84
#